data_AF-W4VSQ5-F1
#
_entry.id   AF-W4VSQ5-F1
#
_cell.length_a   1.000
_cell.length_b   1.000
_cell.length_c   1.000
_cell.angle_alpha   90.00
_cell.angle_beta   90.00
_cell.angle_gamma   90.00
#
_symmetry.space_group_name_H-M   'P 1'
#
loop_
_entity.id
_entity.type
_entity.pdbx_description
1 polymer ?
#
loop_
_entity_poly.entity_id
_entity_poly.type
_entity_poly.pdbx_seq_one_letter_code
_entity_poly.pdbx_strand_id
1 'polypeptide(L)'
;MSPHPTALLGLVLCLAQTIHTQEEDLPRPSISAEPGTVIPLGSHVTFVCRGPVGVQTFRLERDSRSTYNDTEDVSQASPSESEARFRIDSKALEARTPRTQSPAPQLDPRRGRRTTVTMSMHLLPKA
;
A
#
# COMPACT_ATOMS: atom_id res chain seq x y z
N MET A 1 53.95 11.43 20.82
CA MET A 1 52.69 12.19 20.85
C MET A 1 51.60 11.21 21.23
N SER A 2 51.05 11.33 22.45
CA SER A 2 50.03 10.41 22.99
C SER A 2 48.66 10.79 22.41
N PRO A 3 47.82 9.84 21.96
CA PRO A 3 46.46 10.18 21.60
C PRO A 3 45.72 10.65 22.86
N HIS A 4 45.10 11.82 22.80
CA HIS A 4 44.31 12.35 23.91
C HIS A 4 43.06 11.46 24.14
N PRO A 5 42.66 11.21 25.39
CA PRO A 5 41.51 10.36 25.71
C PRO A 5 40.21 10.85 25.04
N THR A 6 40.11 12.16 24.78
CA THR A 6 38.99 12.79 24.07
C THR A 6 38.88 12.37 22.60
N ALA A 7 40.01 12.13 21.93
CA ALA A 7 40.01 11.67 20.54
C ALA A 7 39.50 10.24 20.42
N LEU A 8 39.84 9.38 21.39
CA LEU A 8 39.29 8.03 21.49
C LEU A 8 37.78 8.06 21.78
N LEU A 9 37.32 8.93 22.69
CA LEU A 9 35.89 9.07 23.00
C LEU A 9 35.09 9.54 21.78
N GLY A 10 35.61 10.51 21.03
CA GLY A 10 35.00 11.00 19.79
C GLY A 10 34.90 9.92 18.71
N LEU A 11 35.96 9.14 18.51
CA LEU A 11 35.95 7.99 17.60
C LEU A 11 34.92 6.94 18.00
N VAL A 12 34.84 6.59 19.29
CA VAL A 12 33.86 5.62 19.79
C VAL A 12 32.43 6.13 19.61
N LEU A 13 32.15 7.41 19.89
CA LEU A 13 30.82 8.00 19.69
C LEU A 13 30.44 8.09 18.20
N CYS A 14 31.37 8.46 17.32
CA CYS A 14 31.13 8.47 15.87
C CYS A 14 30.84 7.05 15.34
N LEU A 15 31.60 6.04 15.78
CA LEU A 15 31.36 4.66 15.38
C LEU A 15 30.03 4.13 15.95
N ALA A 16 29.70 4.46 17.20
CA ALA A 16 28.42 4.09 17.80
C ALA A 16 27.23 4.73 17.05
N GLN A 17 27.32 6.01 16.66
CA GLN A 17 26.30 6.66 15.84
C GLN A 17 26.15 6.02 14.46
N THR A 18 27.26 5.60 13.85
CA THR A 18 27.25 4.93 12.55
C THR A 18 26.56 3.55 12.61
N ILE A 19 26.63 2.86 13.76
CA ILE A 19 25.98 1.57 13.97
C ILE A 19 24.47 1.73 14.27
N HIS A 20 24.07 2.84 14.91
CA HIS A 20 22.67 3.12 15.24
C HIS A 20 21.81 3.63 14.06
N THR A 21 22.41 3.93 12.91
CA THR A 21 21.69 4.42 11.71
C THR A 21 21.41 3.35 10.66
N GLN A 22 21.75 2.08 10.90
CA GLN A 22 21.55 0.98 9.94
C GLN A 22 20.50 -0.04 10.42
N GLU A 23 19.54 0.43 11.20
CA GLU A 23 18.22 -0.21 11.36
C GLU A 23 17.18 0.91 11.35
N GLU A 24 17.25 1.76 10.32
CA GLU A 24 16.06 2.54 9.95
C GLU A 24 15.02 1.51 9.53
N ASP A 25 14.09 1.29 10.47
CA ASP A 25 12.80 0.62 10.35
C ASP A 25 12.17 0.99 9.00
N LEU A 26 12.49 0.20 7.95
CA LEU A 26 12.01 0.47 6.60
C LEU A 26 10.50 0.61 6.69
N PRO A 27 9.91 1.75 6.26
CA PRO A 27 8.54 2.07 6.61
C PRO A 27 7.64 0.94 6.14
N ARG A 28 6.93 0.36 7.11
CA ARG A 28 6.09 -0.80 6.87
C ARG A 28 5.16 -0.51 5.69
N PRO A 29 5.10 -1.38 4.68
CA PRO A 29 4.20 -1.19 3.55
C PRO A 29 2.76 -0.98 4.05
N SER A 30 2.11 0.05 3.54
CA SER A 30 0.74 0.41 3.91
C SER A 30 -0.12 0.67 2.69
N ILE A 31 -1.42 0.37 2.86
CA ILE A 31 -2.45 0.59 1.86
C ILE A 31 -3.61 1.36 2.50
N SER A 32 -4.04 2.42 1.84
CA SER A 32 -5.22 3.21 2.22
C SER A 32 -6.12 3.45 1.01
N ALA A 33 -7.34 3.94 1.24
CA ALA A 33 -8.33 4.18 0.20
C ALA A 33 -8.96 5.57 0.33
N GLU A 34 -9.08 6.26 -0.79
CA GLU A 34 -9.64 7.61 -0.90
C GLU A 34 -10.68 7.70 -2.04
N PRO A 35 -11.91 8.20 -1.80
CA PRO A 35 -12.50 8.49 -0.50
C PRO A 35 -12.76 7.20 0.29
N GLY A 36 -12.91 7.32 1.62
CA GLY A 36 -13.06 6.20 2.55
C GLY A 36 -14.35 5.37 2.44
N THR A 37 -14.73 4.72 3.54
CA THR A 37 -15.53 3.48 3.67
C THR A 37 -16.92 3.38 3.00
N VAL A 38 -17.45 4.43 2.39
CA VAL A 38 -18.72 4.36 1.64
C VAL A 38 -18.56 5.11 0.33
N ILE A 39 -18.59 4.36 -0.77
CA ILE A 39 -18.37 4.90 -2.10
C ILE A 39 -19.64 4.65 -2.92
N PRO A 40 -20.28 5.71 -3.46
CA PRO A 40 -21.46 5.55 -4.28
C PRO A 40 -21.18 4.68 -5.50
N LEU A 41 -22.18 3.88 -5.89
CA LEU A 41 -22.09 3.11 -7.12
C LEU A 41 -21.96 4.06 -8.32
N GLY A 42 -20.99 3.81 -9.18
CA GLY A 42 -20.63 4.69 -10.29
C GLY A 42 -19.52 5.70 -9.99
N SER A 43 -19.08 5.82 -8.73
CA SER A 43 -17.90 6.61 -8.35
C SER A 43 -16.61 5.78 -8.41
N HIS A 44 -15.46 6.44 -8.26
CA HIS A 44 -14.13 5.79 -8.24
C HIS A 44 -13.54 5.80 -6.83
N VAL A 45 -12.63 4.85 -6.60
CA VAL A 45 -11.79 4.71 -5.42
C VAL A 45 -10.35 4.87 -5.87
N THR A 46 -9.54 5.57 -5.11
CA THR A 46 -8.09 5.61 -5.27
C THR A 46 -7.46 4.86 -4.11
N PHE A 47 -6.77 3.76 -4.40
CA PHE A 47 -5.93 3.10 -3.41
C PHE A 47 -4.56 3.77 -3.41
N VAL A 48 -4.12 4.21 -2.24
CA VAL A 48 -2.79 4.80 -2.04
C VAL A 48 -1.93 3.74 -1.36
N CYS A 49 -0.84 3.41 -2.02
CA CYS A 49 0.10 2.38 -1.64
C CYS A 49 1.41 3.05 -1.25
N ARG A 50 1.90 2.83 -0.03
CA ARG A 50 3.17 3.36 0.45
C ARG A 50 4.11 2.24 0.85
N GLY A 51 5.39 2.42 0.59
CA GLY A 51 6.43 1.48 0.98
C GLY A 51 7.77 2.17 1.14
N PRO A 52 8.82 1.40 1.46
CA PRO A 52 10.17 1.91 1.58
C PRO A 52 10.64 2.65 0.32
N VAL A 53 11.51 3.65 0.53
CA VAL A 53 12.19 4.33 -0.57
C VAL A 53 12.95 3.32 -1.45
N GLY A 54 12.89 3.52 -2.77
CA GLY A 54 13.56 2.66 -3.74
C GLY A 54 12.70 1.51 -4.29
N VAL A 55 11.43 1.41 -3.88
CA VAL A 55 10.44 0.57 -4.58
C VAL A 55 10.24 1.11 -5.99
N GLN A 56 10.44 0.25 -6.99
CA GLN A 56 10.24 0.61 -8.39
C GLN A 56 8.83 0.29 -8.88
N THR A 57 8.22 -0.76 -8.32
CA THR A 57 6.92 -1.24 -8.77
C THR A 57 6.05 -1.62 -7.57
N PHE A 58 4.83 -1.09 -7.57
CA PHE A 58 3.77 -1.49 -6.66
C PHE A 58 2.78 -2.39 -7.41
N ARG A 59 2.39 -3.50 -6.79
CA ARG A 59 1.36 -4.41 -7.31
C ARG A 59 0.17 -4.46 -6.37
N LEU A 60 -1.00 -4.09 -6.88
CA LEU A 60 -2.28 -4.15 -6.17
C LEU A 60 -3.09 -5.37 -6.63
N GLU A 61 -3.38 -6.28 -5.70
CA GLU A 61 -4.12 -7.52 -5.92
C GLU A 61 -5.54 -7.45 -5.37
N ARG A 62 -6.52 -7.93 -6.15
CA ARG A 62 -7.91 -8.11 -5.72
C ARG A 62 -8.27 -9.57 -5.54
N ASP A 63 -8.58 -9.95 -4.30
CA ASP A 63 -8.89 -11.34 -3.91
C ASP A 63 -10.11 -11.92 -4.64
N SER A 64 -11.12 -11.11 -4.96
CA SER A 64 -12.37 -11.61 -5.56
C SER A 64 -12.26 -12.04 -7.02
N ARG A 65 -11.15 -11.69 -7.70
CA ARG A 65 -10.95 -11.96 -9.13
C ARG A 65 -9.52 -12.39 -9.49
N SER A 66 -8.61 -12.48 -8.52
CA SER A 66 -7.16 -12.70 -8.76
C SER A 66 -6.60 -11.77 -9.84
N THR A 67 -7.11 -10.53 -9.88
CA THR A 67 -6.66 -9.51 -10.82
C THR A 67 -5.59 -8.65 -10.17
N TYR A 68 -4.46 -8.50 -10.84
CA TYR A 68 -3.34 -7.67 -10.40
C TYR A 68 -3.28 -6.39 -11.24
N ASN A 69 -2.89 -5.29 -10.60
CA ASN A 69 -2.58 -4.04 -11.28
C ASN A 69 -1.19 -3.61 -10.81
N ASP A 70 -0.24 -3.56 -11.74
CA ASP A 70 1.12 -3.12 -11.46
C ASP A 70 1.26 -1.66 -11.89
N THR A 71 2.04 -0.87 -11.14
CA THR A 71 2.40 0.48 -11.56
C THR A 71 3.85 0.78 -11.23
N GLU A 72 4.51 1.45 -12.18
CA GLU A 72 5.84 2.03 -12.04
C GLU A 72 5.79 3.56 -11.89
N ASP A 73 4.57 4.14 -11.95
CA ASP A 73 4.32 5.53 -11.60
C ASP A 73 4.40 5.66 -10.06
N VAL A 74 5.64 5.73 -9.60
CA VAL A 74 6.01 5.83 -8.19
C VAL A 74 6.52 7.23 -7.91
N SER A 75 5.87 7.89 -6.97
CA SER A 75 6.23 9.21 -6.47
C SER A 75 6.91 9.09 -5.10
N GLN A 76 7.75 10.05 -4.76
CA GLN A 76 8.36 10.11 -3.44
C GLN A 76 7.41 10.85 -2.48
N ALA A 77 6.89 10.14 -1.48
CA ALA A 77 6.01 10.73 -0.46
C ALA A 77 6.81 11.40 0.66
N SER A 78 7.98 10.84 1.00
CA SER A 78 8.90 11.37 2.02
C SER A 78 10.34 10.92 1.72
N PRO A 79 11.36 11.37 2.48
CA PRO A 79 12.75 10.92 2.29
C PRO A 79 12.93 9.40 2.40
N SER A 80 12.07 8.73 3.17
CA SER A 80 12.13 7.29 3.42
C SER A 80 10.99 6.49 2.77
N GLU A 81 10.03 7.14 2.09
CA GLU A 81 8.84 6.49 1.52
C GLU A 81 8.60 6.77 0.03
N SER A 82 8.28 5.69 -0.68
CA SER A 82 7.72 5.69 -2.03
C SER A 82 6.20 5.52 -1.98
N GLU A 83 5.47 6.16 -2.89
CA GLU A 83 4.01 6.13 -2.97
C GLU A 83 3.53 5.89 -4.41
N ALA A 84 2.53 5.03 -4.57
CA ALA A 84 1.83 4.76 -5.82
C ALA A 84 0.31 4.88 -5.62
N ARG A 85 -0.41 5.26 -6.68
CA ARG A 85 -1.87 5.46 -6.64
C ARG A 85 -2.58 4.62 -7.70
N PHE A 86 -3.64 3.92 -7.29
CA PHE A 86 -4.43 3.07 -8.17
C PHE A 86 -5.89 3.52 -8.20
N ARG A 87 -6.35 3.99 -9.36
CA ARG A 87 -7.74 4.43 -9.53
C ARG A 87 -8.60 3.27 -10.04
N ILE A 88 -9.62 2.90 -9.26
CA ILE A 88 -10.53 1.78 -9.53
C ILE A 88 -11.98 2.27 -9.54
N ASP A 89 -12.72 1.94 -10.59
CA ASP A 89 -14.15 2.23 -10.65
C ASP A 89 -14.97 1.25 -9.81
N SER A 90 -15.96 1.75 -9.06
CA SER A 90 -16.86 0.93 -8.23
C SER A 90 -17.57 -0.19 -9.01
N LYS A 91 -17.83 0.00 -10.31
CA LYS A 91 -18.39 -1.06 -11.18
C LYS A 91 -17.45 -2.25 -11.34
N ALA A 92 -16.13 -2.00 -11.32
CA ALA A 92 -15.12 -3.04 -11.41
C ALA A 92 -14.96 -3.80 -10.08
N LEU A 93 -15.45 -3.23 -8.97
CA LEU A 93 -15.40 -3.82 -7.64
C LEU A 93 -16.49 -4.89 -7.39
N GLU A 94 -17.54 -4.90 -8.22
CA GLU A 94 -18.60 -5.89 -8.15
C GLU A 94 -18.04 -7.29 -8.42
N ALA A 95 -18.16 -8.20 -7.45
CA ALA A 95 -17.93 -9.62 -7.67
C ALA A 95 -19.01 -10.14 -8.63
N ARG A 96 -18.62 -10.92 -9.65
CA ARG A 96 -19.61 -11.64 -10.48
C ARG A 96 -20.43 -12.50 -9.51
N THR A 97 -21.71 -12.16 -9.33
CA THR A 97 -22.63 -13.01 -8.59
C THR A 97 -22.75 -14.33 -9.35
N PRO A 98 -22.53 -15.50 -8.73
CA PRO A 98 -22.79 -16.78 -9.38
C PRO A 98 -24.23 -16.76 -9.86
N ARG A 99 -24.48 -17.09 -11.13
CA ARG A 99 -25.85 -17.25 -11.61
C ARG A 99 -26.45 -18.49 -10.94
N THR A 100 -27.08 -18.32 -9.78
CA THR A 100 -27.94 -19.37 -9.24
C THR A 100 -29.27 -19.29 -9.99
N GLN A 101 -29.66 -20.39 -10.65
CA GLN A 101 -30.93 -20.55 -11.40
C GLN A 101 -32.19 -20.59 -10.51
N SER A 102 -32.11 -20.08 -9.27
CA SER A 102 -33.24 -20.06 -8.33
C SER A 102 -33.94 -18.70 -8.39
N PRO A 103 -35.28 -18.62 -8.30
CA PRO A 103 -35.99 -17.34 -8.24
C PRO A 103 -35.49 -16.54 -7.04
N ALA A 104 -34.88 -15.39 -7.28
CA ALA A 104 -34.36 -14.54 -6.21
C ALA A 104 -35.54 -13.95 -5.41
N PRO A 105 -35.52 -14.00 -4.06
CA PRO A 105 -36.43 -13.19 -3.27
C PRO A 105 -36.16 -11.71 -3.60
N GLN A 106 -37.23 -10.95 -3.84
CA GLN A 106 -37.18 -9.52 -4.17
C GLN A 106 -36.43 -8.76 -3.06
N LEU A 107 -35.16 -8.47 -3.29
CA LEU A 107 -34.36 -7.61 -2.42
C LEU A 107 -34.85 -6.17 -2.58
N ASP A 108 -35.22 -5.56 -1.46
CA ASP A 108 -35.62 -4.14 -1.38
C ASP A 108 -34.59 -3.24 -2.07
N PRO A 109 -34.97 -2.50 -3.14
CA PRO A 109 -34.08 -1.59 -3.86
C PRO A 109 -33.47 -0.47 -2.99
N ARG A 110 -34.05 -0.18 -1.83
CA ARG A 110 -33.54 0.81 -0.87
C ARG A 110 -32.39 0.28 -0.01
N ARG A 111 -32.21 -1.04 0.06
CA ARG A 111 -31.13 -1.67 0.83
C ARG A 111 -29.86 -1.69 -0.02
N GLY A 112 -29.09 -0.61 0.05
CA GLY A 112 -27.78 -0.53 -0.59
C GLY A 112 -26.93 -1.76 -0.29
N ARG A 113 -26.50 -2.47 -1.34
CA ARG A 113 -25.64 -3.65 -1.21
C ARG A 113 -24.25 -3.15 -0.79
N ARG A 114 -23.87 -3.40 0.47
CA ARG A 114 -22.48 -3.21 0.91
C ARG A 114 -21.67 -4.40 0.43
N THR A 115 -20.68 -4.13 -0.41
CA THR A 115 -19.72 -5.13 -0.87
C THR A 115 -18.37 -4.78 -0.23
N THR A 116 -17.86 -5.66 0.63
CA THR A 116 -16.50 -5.56 1.16
C THR A 116 -15.56 -6.21 0.17
N VAL A 117 -14.48 -5.52 -0.20
CA VAL A 117 -13.42 -6.09 -1.04
C VAL A 117 -12.09 -6.00 -0.32
N THR A 118 -11.41 -7.14 -0.25
CA THR A 118 -10.06 -7.26 0.28
C THR A 118 -9.06 -6.94 -0.84
N MET A 119 -8.05 -6.15 -0.49
CA MET A 119 -6.98 -5.74 -1.39
C MET A 119 -5.64 -6.03 -0.70
N SER A 120 -4.70 -6.59 -1.46
CA SER A 120 -3.34 -6.90 -0.99
C SER A 120 -2.33 -6.14 -1.83
N MET A 121 -1.23 -5.68 -1.23
CA MET A 121 -0.16 -4.96 -1.93
C MET A 121 1.14 -5.74 -1.85
N HIS A 122 1.85 -5.82 -2.97
CA HIS A 122 3.18 -6.42 -3.07
C HIS A 122 4.19 -5.39 -3.57
N LEU A 123 5.37 -5.39 -2.97
CA LEU A 123 6.51 -4.57 -3.39
C LEU A 123 7.46 -5.43 -4.23
N LEU A 124 7.86 -4.96 -5.41
CA LEU A 124 8.84 -5.65 -6.24
C LEU A 124 10.18 -4.91 -6.17
N PRO A 125 11.23 -5.52 -5.57
CA PRO A 125 12.56 -4.93 -5.56
C PRO A 125 13.19 -4.99 -6.96
N LYS A 126 14.08 -4.05 -7.24
CA LYS A 126 14.86 -4.01 -8.48
C LYS A 126 15.90 -5.15 -8.48
N ALA A 127 16.01 -5.85 -9.61
CA ALA A 127 17.07 -6.84 -9.85
C ALA A 127 18.43 -6.17 -10.10
#